data_AF-C2KWP4-F1
#
_entry.id   AF-C2KWP4-F1
#
_cell.length_a   1.000
_cell.length_b   1.000
_cell.length_c   1.000
_cell.angle_alpha   90.00
_cell.angle_beta   90.00
_cell.angle_gamma   90.00
#
_symmetry.space_group_name_H-M   'P 1'
#
loop_
_entity.id
_entity.type
_entity.pdbx_description
1 polymer ?
#
loop_
_entity_poly.entity_id
_entity_poly.type
_entity_poly.pdbx_seq_one_letter_code
_entity_poly.pdbx_strand_id
1 'polypeptide(L)' 'MEGNHGATIGRLDEDSVFYMQSRGMDLESTYELMAEARMENVIHSISDKSIQAYIEETIRGKGKEEE' A
#
# COMPACT_ATOMS: atom_id res chain seq x y z
N MET A 1 6.93 17.50 27.64
CA MET A 1 6.18 17.01 26.46
C MET A 1 6.93 15.79 25.96
N GLU A 2 6.34 14.61 26.00
CA GLU A 2 6.96 13.39 25.46
C GLU A 2 6.69 13.32 23.96
N GLY A 3 7.75 13.29 23.16
CA GLY A 3 7.67 13.10 21.71
C GLY A 3 7.86 11.63 21.37
N ASN A 4 6.77 10.90 21.10
CA ASN A 4 6.85 9.55 20.54
C ASN A 4 6.87 9.65 19.01
N HIS A 5 8.02 9.36 18.39
CA HIS A 5 8.16 9.18 16.96
C HIS A 5 8.83 7.84 16.69
N GLY A 6 8.23 7.03 15.82
CA GLY A 6 8.79 5.78 15.32
C GLY A 6 8.56 5.70 13.83
N ALA A 7 9.62 5.43 13.08
CA ALA A 7 9.57 5.12 11.66
C ALA A 7 10.16 3.72 11.46
N THR A 8 9.54 2.92 10.59
CA THR A 8 10.02 1.57 10.27
C THR A 8 10.32 1.48 8.78
N ILE A 9 11.53 1.03 8.47
CA ILE A 9 11.95 0.65 7.12
C ILE A 9 12.28 -0.84 7.12
N GLY A 10 11.82 -1.58 6.12
CA GLY A 10 12.00 -3.02 6.07
C GLY A 10 11.43 -3.64 4.80
N ARG A 11 11.88 -4.86 4.49
CA ARG A 11 11.32 -5.69 3.43
C ARG A 11 10.02 -6.34 3.92
N LEU A 12 9.20 -6.82 2.98
CA LEU A 12 8.06 -7.67 3.32
C LEU A 12 8.55 -8.93 4.03
N ASP A 13 7.70 -9.45 4.92
CA ASP A 13 7.93 -10.69 5.64
C ASP A 13 8.06 -11.86 4.65
N GLU A 14 9.18 -12.59 4.72
CA GLU A 14 9.51 -13.63 3.75
C GLU A 14 8.53 -14.81 3.82
N ASP A 15 8.00 -15.13 5.00
CA ASP A 15 7.00 -16.18 5.18
C ASP A 15 5.67 -15.80 4.51
N SER A 16 5.26 -14.53 4.65
CA SER A 16 4.08 -13.99 3.97
C SER A 16 4.24 -14.00 2.45
N VAL A 17 5.40 -13.59 1.94
CA VAL A 17 5.70 -13.64 0.50
C VAL A 17 5.71 -15.08 -0.01
N PHE A 18 6.37 -15.99 0.70
CA PHE A 18 6.40 -17.41 0.35
C PHE A 18 4.99 -18.02 0.33
N TYR A 19 4.15 -17.68 1.31
CA TYR A 19 2.76 -18.15 1.36
C TYR A 19 1.99 -17.69 0.12
N MET A 20 2.08 -16.40 -0.23
CA MET A 20 1.41 -15.84 -1.40
C MET A 20 1.89 -16.49 -2.70
N GLN A 21 3.20 -16.71 -2.83
CA GLN A 21 3.78 -17.39 -3.98
C GLN A 21 3.36 -18.85 -4.09
N SER A 22 3.24 -19.56 -2.96
CA SER A 22 2.72 -20.95 -2.94
C SER A 22 1.28 -21.06 -3.45
N ARG A 23 0.53 -19.95 -3.45
CA ARG A 23 -0.83 -19.84 -3.98
C ARG A 23 -0.90 -19.37 -5.44
N GLY A 24 0.25 -19.21 -6.10
CA GLY A 24 0.34 -18.87 -7.51
C GLY A 24 0.41 -17.38 -7.82
N MET A 25 0.58 -16.50 -6.82
CA MET A 25 0.92 -15.10 -7.09
C MET A 25 2.42 -14.97 -7.35
N ASP A 26 2.81 -14.18 -8.33
CA ASP A 26 4.22 -13.85 -8.52
C ASP A 26 4.68 -12.82 -7.47
N LEU A 27 6.00 -12.57 -7.45
CA LEU A 27 6.61 -11.67 -6.47
C LEU A 27 6.10 -10.23 -6.63
N GLU A 28 6.04 -9.73 -7.87
CA GLU A 28 5.66 -8.36 -8.18
C GLU A 28 4.22 -8.10 -7.76
N SER A 29 3.29 -8.97 -8.17
CA SER A 29 1.88 -8.92 -7.75
C SER A 29 1.72 -8.96 -6.23
N THR A 30 2.55 -9.74 -5.53
CA THR A 30 2.53 -9.80 -4.06
C THR A 30 2.97 -8.46 -3.44
N TYR A 31 4.01 -7.85 -3.98
CA TYR A 31 4.48 -6.54 -3.52
C TYR A 31 3.47 -5.44 -3.80
N GLU A 32 2.89 -5.40 -5.00
CA GLU A 32 1.85 -4.42 -5.35
C GLU A 32 0.65 -4.53 -4.42
N LEU A 33 0.13 -5.75 -4.22
CA LEU A 33 -1.01 -5.98 -3.33
C LEU A 33 -0.75 -5.50 -1.90
N MET A 34 0.43 -5.80 -1.36
CA MET A 34 0.78 -5.40 0.01
C MET A 34 1.01 -3.89 0.14
N ALA A 35 1.60 -3.26 -0.87
CA ALA A 35 1.75 -1.81 -0.94
C ALA A 35 0.39 -1.13 -0.99
N GLU A 36 -0.50 -1.63 -1.84
CA GLU A 36 -1.86 -1.16 -2.01
C GLU A 36 -2.66 -1.27 -0.70
N ALA A 37 -2.63 -2.44 -0.06
CA ALA A 37 -3.31 -2.65 1.22
C ALA A 37 -2.82 -1.71 2.33
N ARG A 38 -1.52 -1.38 2.34
CA ARG A 38 -0.97 -0.38 3.27
C ARG A 38 -1.48 1.03 2.98
N MET A 39 -1.50 1.44 1.72
CA MET A 39 -2.00 2.76 1.32
C MET A 39 -3.49 2.87 1.65
N GLU A 40 -4.27 1.85 1.34
CA GLU A 40 -5.71 1.81 1.58
C GLU A 40 -6.06 1.97 3.06
N ASN A 41 -5.28 1.36 3.96
CA ASN A 41 -5.46 1.52 5.40
C ASN A 41 -5.34 3.00 5.83
N VAL A 42 -4.35 3.71 5.28
CA VAL A 42 -4.13 5.13 5.57
C VAL A 42 -5.22 5.99 4.92
N ILE A 43 -5.57 5.75 3.67
CA ILE A 43 -6.60 6.51 2.95
C ILE A 43 -7.95 6.37 3.64
N HIS A 44 -8.33 5.15 4.04
CA HIS A 44 -9.58 4.90 4.76
C HIS A 44 -9.66 5.55 6.14
N SER A 45 -8.53 5.92 6.75
CA SER A 45 -8.51 6.67 8.01
C SER A 45 -8.94 8.13 7.86
N ILE A 46 -8.97 8.67 6.63
CA ILE A 46 -9.37 10.04 6.33
C ILE A 46 -10.90 10.12 6.34
N SER A 47 -11.51 10.98 7.17
CA SER A 47 -12.98 11.08 7.24
C SER A 47 -13.62 11.78 6.04
N ASP A 48 -12.90 12.69 5.40
CA ASP A 48 -13.39 13.48 4.27
C ASP A 48 -13.36 12.65 2.97
N LYS A 49 -14.54 12.36 2.44
CA LYS A 49 -14.72 11.56 1.22
C LYS A 49 -14.24 12.26 -0.05
N SER A 50 -14.25 13.59 -0.09
CA SER A 50 -13.70 14.34 -1.24
C SER A 50 -12.18 14.23 -1.28
N ILE A 51 -11.53 14.23 -0.11
CA ILE A 51 -10.08 14.01 0.01
C ILE A 51 -9.72 12.56 -0.33
N GLN A 52 -10.50 11.57 0.14
CA GLN A 52 -10.30 10.17 -0.25
C GLN A 52 -10.34 10.01 -1.77
N ALA A 53 -11.39 10.51 -2.42
CA ALA A 53 -11.56 10.42 -3.87
C ALA A 53 -10.42 11.10 -4.64
N TYR A 54 -9.99 12.29 -4.19
CA TYR A 54 -8.85 13.00 -4.77
C TYR A 54 -7.55 12.21 -4.66
N ILE A 55 -7.28 11.59 -3.50
CA ILE A 55 -6.07 10.79 -3.29
C ILE A 55 -6.11 9.52 -4.15
N GLU A 56 -7.25 8.83 -4.21
CA GLU A 56 -7.44 7.65 -5.05
C GLU A 56 -7.21 7.99 -6.53
N GLU A 57 -7.79 9.09 -7.03
CA GLU A 57 -7.57 9.58 -8.39
C GLU A 57 -6.10 9.93 -8.63
N THR A 58 -5.45 10.58 -7.67
CA THR A 58 -4.04 11.01 -7.82
C THR A 58 -3.07 9.84 -7.83
N ILE A 59 -3.27 8.86 -6.95
CA ILE A 59 -2.38 7.70 -6.81
C ILE A 59 -2.62 6.71 -7.96
N ARG A 60 -3.89 6.40 -8.26
CA ARG A 60 -4.25 5.41 -9.29
C ARG A 60 -4.28 5.99 -10.70
N GLY A 61 -4.53 7.29 -10.85
CA GLY A 61 -4.57 7.99 -12.14
C GLY A 61 -3.19 8.18 -12.78
N LYS A 62 -2.14 8.34 -11.97
CA LYS A 62 -0.75 8.40 -12.46
C LYS A 62 -0.27 7.11 -13.13
N GLY A 63 -0.88 5.97 -12.85
CA GLY A 63 -0.57 4.69 -13.50
C GLY A 63 -1.07 4.57 -14.95
N LYS A 64 -1.81 5.55 -15.47
CA LYS A 64 -2.35 5.55 -16.84
C LYS A 64 -1.58 6.44 -17.83
N GLU A 65 -0.56 7.17 -17.36
CA GLU A 65 0.25 8.06 -18.22
C GLU A 65 1.56 7.40 -18.71
N GLU A 66 1.79 6.13 -18.35
CA GLU A 66 2.90 5.33 -18.88
C GLU A 66 2.38 4.34 -19.94
N GLU A 67 1.94 4.85 -21.10
CA GLU A 67 1.88 4.11 -22.38
C GLU A 67 2.30 5.00 -23.55
#